data_AF-A0A971ZVR9-F1
#
_entry.id   AF-A0A971ZVR9-F1
#
_cell.length_a   1.000
_cell.length_b   1.000
_cell.length_c   1.000
_cell.angle_alpha   90.00
_cell.angle_beta   90.00
_cell.angle_gamma   90.00
#
_symmetry.space_group_name_H-M   'P 1'
#
loop_
_entity.id
_entity.type
_entity.pdbx_description
1 polymer ?
#
loop_
_entity_poly.entity_id
_entity_poly.type
_entity_poly.pdbx_seq_one_letter_code
_entity_poly.pdbx_strand_id
1 'polypeptide(L)'
;TRKDFMGAFEICFYGWKEGAGHNYYGPNNATDLWHVKKVNPQSMVHLTEKPVELAVRSIQYSSLPGQNVLDLFGGSGSTLIGCEQTGRRAFLMELDQAYCDVIVQRWEQFSGRKAERVSAAARTETTPTEVGAVAEVQA
;
A
#
# COMPACT_ATOMS: atom_id res chain seq x y z
N THR A 1 9.77 -24.39 12.49
CA THR A 1 9.26 -25.67 11.93
C THR A 1 10.44 -26.41 11.33
N ARG A 2 10.55 -27.73 11.53
CA ARG A 2 11.65 -28.53 10.96
C ARG A 2 11.39 -28.66 9.45
N LYS A 3 12.29 -28.12 8.63
CA LYS A 3 12.21 -28.20 7.17
C LYS A 3 13.62 -28.41 6.63
N ASP A 4 13.75 -29.23 5.60
CA ASP A 4 15.03 -29.46 4.91
C ASP A 4 15.30 -28.37 3.85
N PHE A 5 14.24 -27.72 3.34
CA PHE A 5 14.33 -26.63 2.36
C PHE A 5 14.14 -25.27 3.02
N MET A 6 14.96 -24.31 2.61
CA MET A 6 14.85 -22.91 3.00
C MET A 6 13.76 -22.22 2.16
N GLY A 7 12.86 -21.50 2.80
CA GLY A 7 11.81 -20.74 2.10
C GLY A 7 12.43 -19.62 1.26
N ALA A 8 12.16 -19.64 -0.04
CA ALA A 8 12.68 -18.67 -1.00
C ALA A 8 11.62 -17.69 -1.52
N PHE A 9 10.36 -17.83 -1.07
CA PHE A 9 9.22 -17.03 -1.53
C PHE A 9 8.26 -16.70 -0.38
N GLU A 10 7.38 -15.75 -0.65
CA GLU A 10 6.20 -15.45 0.16
C GLU A 10 4.98 -15.41 -0.76
N ILE A 11 3.81 -15.78 -0.24
CA ILE A 11 2.56 -15.84 -1.01
C ILE A 11 1.79 -14.54 -0.76
N CYS A 12 1.22 -13.98 -1.84
CA CYS A 12 0.27 -12.88 -1.77
C CYS A 12 -1.03 -13.30 -2.46
N PHE A 13 -2.16 -12.99 -1.84
CA PHE A 13 -3.48 -13.24 -2.43
C PHE A 13 -3.98 -11.97 -3.12
N TYR A 14 -4.38 -12.11 -4.38
CA TYR A 14 -5.00 -11.04 -5.16
C TYR A 14 -6.43 -11.43 -5.48
N GLY A 15 -7.37 -10.53 -5.20
CA GLY A 15 -8.79 -10.78 -5.37
C GLY A 15 -9.60 -9.49 -5.31
N TRP A 16 -10.90 -9.63 -5.59
CA TRP A 16 -11.85 -8.53 -5.62
C TRP A 16 -13.10 -8.90 -4.84
N LYS A 17 -13.93 -7.90 -4.54
CA LYS A 17 -15.19 -8.10 -3.83
C LYS A 17 -16.15 -8.94 -4.67
N GLU A 18 -16.87 -9.86 -4.03
CA GLU A 18 -17.93 -10.62 -4.68
C GLU A 18 -18.97 -9.70 -5.33
N GLY A 19 -19.34 -10.01 -6.57
CA GLY A 19 -20.26 -9.22 -7.39
C GLY A 19 -19.66 -7.94 -7.99
N ALA A 20 -18.42 -7.56 -7.66
CA ALA A 20 -17.74 -6.45 -8.30
C ALA A 20 -17.00 -6.90 -9.58
N GLY A 21 -16.80 -5.95 -10.50
CA GLY A 21 -15.96 -6.18 -11.68
C GLY A 21 -14.49 -6.33 -11.32
N HIS A 22 -13.80 -7.26 -12.00
CA HIS A 22 -12.36 -7.38 -11.94
C HIS A 22 -11.71 -6.29 -12.82
N ASN A 23 -10.93 -5.40 -12.19
CA ASN A 23 -10.17 -4.38 -12.89
C ASN A 23 -8.68 -4.63 -12.66
N TYR A 24 -7.94 -4.85 -13.75
CA TYR A 24 -6.50 -5.05 -13.74
C TYR A 24 -5.84 -4.06 -14.69
N TYR A 25 -4.84 -3.34 -14.19
CA TYR A 25 -4.17 -2.26 -14.91
C TYR A 25 -2.69 -2.54 -15.18
N GLY A 26 -2.23 -3.76 -14.92
CA GLY A 26 -0.86 -4.17 -15.21
C GLY A 26 -0.67 -4.68 -16.64
N PRO A 27 0.54 -5.17 -16.97
CA PRO A 27 0.85 -5.73 -18.29
C PRO A 27 0.04 -6.99 -18.59
N ASN A 28 -0.32 -7.18 -19.86
CA ASN A 28 -1.07 -8.36 -20.34
C ASN A 28 -0.35 -9.71 -20.11
N ASN A 29 0.96 -9.68 -19.85
CA ASN A 29 1.82 -10.85 -19.65
C ASN A 29 2.52 -10.86 -18.28
N ALA A 30 1.96 -10.18 -17.29
CA ALA A 30 2.52 -10.22 -15.94
C ALA A 30 2.48 -11.65 -15.37
N THR A 31 3.60 -12.10 -14.83
CA THR A 31 3.71 -13.40 -14.14
C THR A 31 3.24 -13.29 -12.69
N ASP A 32 2.78 -14.41 -12.15
CA ASP A 32 2.43 -14.56 -10.73
C ASP A 32 3.67 -14.65 -9.81
N LEU A 33 4.83 -14.99 -10.38
CA LEU A 33 6.11 -14.98 -9.68
C LEU A 33 6.82 -13.63 -9.81
N TRP A 34 6.93 -12.90 -8.70
CA TRP A 34 7.62 -11.61 -8.64
C TRP A 34 9.00 -11.75 -8.00
N HIS A 35 10.04 -11.46 -8.79
CA HIS A 35 11.42 -11.43 -8.32
C HIS A 35 11.74 -10.06 -7.73
N VAL A 36 11.49 -9.89 -6.43
CA VAL A 36 11.84 -8.66 -5.71
C VAL A 36 12.80 -8.98 -4.58
N LYS A 37 13.93 -8.28 -4.55
CA LYS A 37 14.93 -8.47 -3.49
C LYS A 37 14.38 -7.96 -2.17
N LYS A 38 14.62 -8.70 -1.08
CA LYS A 38 14.34 -8.24 0.28
C LYS A 38 15.15 -6.98 0.59
N VAL A 39 14.62 -6.14 1.46
CA VAL A 39 15.39 -5.01 1.99
C VAL A 39 16.59 -5.56 2.74
N ASN A 40 17.74 -4.93 2.54
CA ASN A 40 18.96 -5.31 3.23
C ASN A 40 18.75 -5.18 4.75
N PRO A 41 18.94 -6.24 5.55
CA PRO A 41 18.70 -6.19 6.99
C PRO A 41 19.44 -5.09 7.74
N GLN A 42 20.65 -4.75 7.31
CA GLN A 42 21.45 -3.67 7.90
C GLN A 42 20.90 -2.27 7.58
N SER A 43 20.03 -2.16 6.58
CA SER A 43 19.40 -0.90 6.15
C SER A 43 17.92 -0.82 6.55
N MET A 44 17.37 -1.85 7.21
CA MET A 44 15.98 -1.86 7.61
C MET A 44 15.73 -0.88 8.76
N VAL A 45 14.65 -0.12 8.65
CA VAL A 45 14.15 0.72 9.75
C VAL A 45 13.11 -0.01 10.60
N HIS A 46 12.68 -1.20 10.15
CA HIS A 46 11.66 -2.05 10.78
C HIS A 46 12.00 -3.54 10.61
N LEU A 47 11.66 -4.37 11.60
CA LEU A 47 12.02 -5.79 11.63
C LEU A 47 11.50 -6.60 10.44
N THR A 48 10.32 -6.24 9.92
CA THR A 48 9.62 -6.90 8.80
C THR A 48 9.39 -5.98 7.60
N GLU A 49 10.32 -5.04 7.34
CA GLU A 49 10.20 -4.11 6.23
C GLU A 49 10.04 -4.82 4.87
N LYS A 50 8.98 -4.46 4.15
CA LYS A 50 8.76 -4.90 2.77
C LYS A 50 9.37 -3.89 1.80
N PRO A 51 10.03 -4.34 0.70
CA PRO A 51 10.51 -3.44 -0.35
C PRO A 51 9.37 -2.59 -0.92
N VAL A 52 9.61 -1.28 -1.07
CA VAL A 52 8.62 -0.33 -1.64
C VAL A 52 8.18 -0.75 -3.05
N GLU A 53 9.07 -1.37 -3.82
CA GLU A 53 8.77 -1.90 -5.16
C GLU A 53 7.55 -2.84 -5.17
N LEU A 54 7.37 -3.66 -4.12
CA LEU A 54 6.20 -4.54 -4.01
C LEU A 54 4.91 -3.73 -3.92
N ALA A 55 4.89 -2.68 -3.08
CA ALA A 55 3.74 -1.81 -2.93
C ALA A 55 3.44 -1.07 -4.24
N VAL A 56 4.46 -0.49 -4.88
CA VAL A 56 4.32 0.23 -6.16
C VAL A 56 3.68 -0.66 -7.22
N ARG A 57 4.22 -1.87 -7.41
CA ARG A 57 3.70 -2.82 -8.41
C ARG A 57 2.25 -3.21 -8.12
N SER A 58 1.95 -3.60 -6.87
CA SER A 58 0.59 -3.97 -6.46
C SER A 58 -0.42 -2.84 -6.67
N ILE A 59 -0.06 -1.62 -6.28
CA ILE A 59 -0.91 -0.43 -6.40
C ILE A 59 -1.17 -0.11 -7.88
N GLN A 60 -0.13 -0.14 -8.71
CA GLN A 60 -0.26 0.14 -10.14
C GLN A 60 -1.15 -0.89 -10.85
N TYR A 61 -1.11 -2.15 -10.44
CA TYR A 61 -1.91 -3.21 -11.06
C TYR A 61 -3.38 -3.19 -10.62
N SER A 62 -3.67 -2.62 -9.44
CA SER A 62 -4.98 -2.73 -8.79
C SER A 62 -5.76 -1.41 -8.72
N SER A 63 -5.18 -0.28 -9.14
CA SER A 63 -5.81 1.04 -9.02
C SER A 63 -5.28 2.03 -10.06
N LEU A 64 -5.96 3.18 -10.19
CA LEU A 64 -5.53 4.33 -10.99
C LEU A 64 -5.04 5.49 -10.09
N PRO A 65 -4.22 6.42 -10.62
CA PRO A 65 -3.84 7.63 -9.91
C PRO A 65 -5.06 8.37 -9.33
N GLY A 66 -4.91 8.94 -8.15
CA GLY A 66 -5.98 9.63 -7.40
C GLY A 66 -6.90 8.71 -6.58
N GLN A 67 -6.88 7.40 -6.80
CA GLN A 67 -7.67 6.45 -6.00
C GLN A 67 -7.08 6.24 -4.61
N ASN A 68 -7.92 5.73 -3.71
CA ASN A 68 -7.58 5.48 -2.31
C ASN A 68 -6.97 4.08 -2.14
N VAL A 69 -5.94 3.97 -1.31
CA VAL A 69 -5.33 2.70 -0.89
C VAL A 69 -5.39 2.64 0.64
N LEU A 70 -5.91 1.53 1.16
CA LEU A 70 -6.04 1.28 2.60
C LEU A 70 -5.02 0.23 3.01
N ASP A 71 -4.28 0.50 4.08
CA ASP A 71 -3.37 -0.45 4.71
C ASP A 71 -3.55 -0.40 6.22
N LEU A 72 -4.00 -1.52 6.79
CA LEU A 72 -4.32 -1.60 8.22
C LEU A 72 -3.12 -2.03 9.08
N PHE A 73 -1.98 -2.29 8.45
CA PHE A 73 -0.75 -2.78 9.08
C PHE A 73 0.45 -2.01 8.53
N GLY A 74 0.47 -0.71 8.77
CA GLY A 74 1.38 0.25 8.14
C GLY A 74 2.87 -0.10 8.32
N GLY A 75 3.27 -0.67 9.46
CA GLY A 75 4.63 -1.12 9.73
C GLY A 75 5.68 -0.05 9.44
N SER A 76 6.52 -0.30 8.44
CA SER A 76 7.56 0.66 8.02
C SER A 76 7.07 1.77 7.06
N GLY A 77 5.80 1.76 6.66
CA GLY A 77 5.22 2.75 5.75
C GLY A 77 5.47 2.52 4.26
N SER A 78 5.88 1.31 3.84
CA SER A 78 6.17 1.02 2.42
C SER A 78 4.98 1.29 1.49
N THR A 79 3.75 1.02 1.94
CA THR A 79 2.52 1.33 1.18
C THR A 79 2.32 2.83 1.00
N LEU A 80 2.58 3.63 2.04
CA LEU A 80 2.49 5.10 1.99
C LEU A 80 3.49 5.67 0.97
N ILE A 81 4.74 5.22 1.01
CA ILE A 81 5.76 5.64 0.03
C ILE A 81 5.38 5.20 -1.38
N GLY A 82 4.89 3.97 -1.55
CA GLY A 82 4.42 3.48 -2.84
C GLY A 82 3.26 4.31 -3.39
N CYS A 83 2.32 4.72 -2.54
CA CYS A 83 1.23 5.62 -2.93
C CYS A 83 1.73 7.00 -3.34
N GLU A 84 2.67 7.59 -2.59
CA GLU A 84 3.25 8.89 -2.94
C GLU A 84 3.95 8.83 -4.31
N GLN A 85 4.74 7.78 -4.57
CA GLN A 85 5.41 7.57 -5.87
C GLN A 85 4.46 7.37 -7.04
N THR A 86 3.28 6.80 -6.78
CA THR A 86 2.31 6.44 -7.82
C THR A 86 1.14 7.42 -7.89
N GLY A 87 1.10 8.46 -7.06
CA GLY A 87 0.01 9.42 -7.02
C GLY A 87 -1.31 8.84 -6.53
N ARG A 88 -1.31 7.91 -5.57
CA ARG A 88 -2.51 7.41 -4.87
C ARG A 88 -2.63 8.07 -3.50
N ARG A 89 -3.85 8.10 -2.95
CA ARG A 89 -4.11 8.58 -1.58
C ARG A 89 -4.02 7.41 -0.61
N ALA A 90 -3.01 7.43 0.27
CA ALA A 90 -2.80 6.37 1.24
C ALA A 90 -3.55 6.64 2.55
N PHE A 91 -4.21 5.62 3.09
CA PHE A 91 -4.83 5.63 4.41
C PHE A 91 -4.23 4.47 5.19
N LEU A 92 -3.42 4.78 6.19
CA LEU A 92 -2.69 3.78 6.97
C LEU A 92 -3.22 3.73 8.40
N MET A 93 -3.23 2.52 8.98
CA MET A 93 -3.29 2.32 10.42
C MET A 93 -2.05 1.56 10.88
N GLU A 94 -1.57 1.91 12.06
CA GLU A 94 -0.52 1.18 12.77
C GLU A 94 -0.83 1.24 14.27
N LEU A 95 -0.65 0.12 14.96
CA LEU A 95 -0.98 -0.02 16.37
C LEU A 95 0.19 0.43 17.25
N ASP A 96 1.41 0.14 16.83
CA ASP A 96 2.61 0.52 17.59
C ASP A 96 2.97 1.99 17.33
N GLN A 97 2.95 2.79 18.39
CA GLN A 97 3.25 4.22 18.34
C GLN A 97 4.67 4.50 17.81
N ALA A 98 5.65 3.67 18.15
CA ALA A 98 7.01 3.86 17.64
C ALA A 98 7.07 3.66 16.11
N TYR A 99 6.26 2.76 15.57
CA TYR A 99 6.17 2.57 14.12
C TYR A 99 5.34 3.65 13.44
N CYS A 100 4.33 4.21 14.09
CA CYS A 100 3.69 5.45 13.63
C CYS A 100 4.72 6.58 13.41
N ASP A 101 5.63 6.78 14.38
CA ASP A 101 6.68 7.80 14.27
C ASP A 101 7.66 7.48 13.12
N VAL A 102 8.05 6.21 12.93
CA VAL A 102 8.88 5.76 11.80
C VAL A 102 8.20 6.06 10.47
N ILE A 103 6.91 5.75 10.33
CA ILE A 103 6.13 6.02 9.11
C ILE A 103 6.13 7.51 8.80
N VAL A 104 5.84 8.35 9.81
CA VAL A 104 5.83 9.82 9.68
C VAL A 104 7.20 10.32 9.23
N GLN A 105 8.27 9.97 9.96
CA GLN A 105 9.62 10.43 9.64
C GLN A 105 10.06 10.00 8.25
N ARG A 106 9.81 8.74 7.88
CA ARG A 106 10.15 8.20 6.56
C ARG A 106 9.43 8.95 5.46
N TRP A 107 8.14 9.24 5.64
CA TRP A 107 7.35 9.96 4.65
C TRP A 107 7.75 11.43 4.53
N GLU A 108 8.04 12.11 5.65
CA GLU A 108 8.53 13.49 5.63
C GLU A 108 9.88 13.59 4.90
N GLN A 109 10.80 12.66 5.17
CA GLN A 109 12.10 12.58 4.48
C GLN A 109 11.93 12.32 2.98
N PHE A 110 11.01 11.44 2.60
CA PHE A 110 10.76 11.10 1.20
C PHE A 110 10.11 12.26 0.42
N SER A 111 9.08 12.87 1.00
CA SER A 111 8.26 13.89 0.34
C SER A 111 8.79 15.32 0.48
N GLY A 112 9.68 15.57 1.45
CA GLY A 112 10.13 16.91 1.84
C GLY A 112 9.04 17.75 2.53
N ARG A 113 7.88 17.16 2.84
CA ARG A 113 6.76 17.82 3.52
C ARG A 113 6.80 17.53 5.02
N LYS A 114 6.03 18.31 5.78
CA LYS A 114 5.85 18.10 7.22
C LYS A 114 4.49 17.47 7.50
N ALA A 115 4.45 16.46 8.35
CA ALA A 115 3.23 15.79 8.76
C ALA A 115 2.49 16.65 9.80
N GLU A 116 1.17 16.68 9.69
CA GLU A 116 0.31 17.42 10.61
C GLU A 116 -0.55 16.44 11.40
N ARG A 117 -0.51 16.56 12.73
CA ARG A 117 -1.38 15.80 13.61
C ARG A 117 -2.73 16.49 13.73
N VAL A 118 -3.73 15.97 13.03
CA VAL A 118 -5.12 16.42 13.18
C VAL A 118 -5.69 15.89 14.50
N SER A 119 -6.21 16.78 15.34
CA SER A 119 -6.83 16.38 16.59
C SER A 119 -8.16 15.64 16.33
N ALA A 120 -8.54 14.72 17.23
CA ALA A 120 -9.78 13.97 17.08
C ALA A 120 -11.02 14.87 17.00
N ALA A 121 -10.99 16.05 17.64
CA ALA A 121 -12.06 17.05 17.62
C ALA A 121 -12.14 17.86 16.31
N ALA A 122 -11.09 17.85 15.49
CA ALA A 122 -11.03 18.58 14.22
C ALA A 122 -11.50 17.75 13.01
N ARG A 123 -11.89 16.48 13.21
CA ARG A 123 -12.54 15.67 12.17
C ARG A 123 -13.99 16.11 12.00
N THR A 124 -14.21 17.20 11.27
CA THR A 124 -15.55 17.51 10.76
C THR A 124 -15.96 16.38 9.80
N GLU A 125 -17.19 15.92 9.95
CA GLU A 125 -17.82 14.90 9.12
C GLU A 125 -17.70 15.28 7.64
N THR A 126 -16.74 14.72 6.92
CA THR A 126 -16.79 14.73 5.46
C THR A 126 -17.82 13.70 5.04
N THR A 127 -18.96 14.20 4.57
CA THR A 127 -20.02 13.44 3.91
C THR A 127 -19.40 12.44 2.94
N PRO A 128 -19.84 11.17 2.91
CA PRO A 128 -19.31 10.18 1.98
C PRO A 128 -19.33 10.74 0.56
N THR A 129 -18.17 10.84 -0.07
CA THR A 129 -18.11 11.17 -1.50
C THR A 129 -18.85 10.06 -2.22
N GLU A 130 -19.92 10.42 -2.93
CA GLU A 130 -20.70 9.49 -3.74
C GLU A 130 -19.74 8.65 -4.58
N VAL A 131 -19.85 7.33 -4.43
CA VAL A 131 -19.13 6.38 -5.27
C VAL A 131 -19.71 6.55 -6.67
N GLY A 132 -19.00 7.31 -7.52
CA GLY A 132 -19.43 7.60 -8.88
C GLY A 132 -19.84 6.31 -9.59
N ALA A 133 -21.09 6.27 -10.06
CA ALA A 133 -21.63 5.17 -10.84
C ALA A 133 -20.71 4.93 -12.05
N VAL A 134 -20.19 3.71 -12.15
CA VAL A 134 -19.55 3.22 -13.37
C VAL A 134 -20.61 3.23 -14.47
N ALA A 135 -20.40 4.07 -15.47
CA ALA A 135 -21.27 4.13 -16.65
C ALA A 135 -21.28 2.76 -17.33
N GLU A 136 -22.48 2.19 -17.46
CA GLU A 136 -22.73 1.03 -18.31
C GLU A 136 -22.33 1.37 -19.75
N VAL A 137 -21.28 0.73 -20.25
CA VAL A 137 -21.01 0.71 -21.68
C VAL A 137 -21.94 -0.33 -22.28
N GLN A 138 -22.93 0.14 -23.03
CA GLN A 138 -23.86 -0.72 -23.77
C GLN A 138 -23.12 -1.57 -24.81
N ALA A 139 -23.62 -2.79 -24.98
CA ALA A 139 -23.09 -3.87 -25.81
C ALA A 139 -23.06 -3.56 -27.32
#